data_AF-A0A2V9ZE07-F1
#
_entry.id   AF-A0A2V9ZE07-F1
#
_cell.length_a   1.000
_cell.length_b   1.000
_cell.length_c   1.000
_cell.angle_alpha   90.00
_cell.angle_beta   90.00
_cell.angle_gamma   90.00
#
_symmetry.space_group_name_H-M   'P 1'
#
loop_
_entity.id
_entity.type
_entity.pdbx_description
1 polymer ?
#
loop_
_entity_poly.entity_id
_entity_poly.type
_entity_poly.pdbx_seq_one_letter_code
_entity_poly.pdbx_strand_id
1 'polypeptide(L)'
;MFVAWYLTALLGLGGTTPVAKFLLGRAFQVLTFERFTFWATLMALPIVAAVAEELVARYKMKAAVPLWIAVVATFSMSVAWTAFRPINGSPFRVDEVINFLNRDEHAKFRYLTLGFGYNFSKVAAAVKAQSIDGDYNSARLLPELTAYGSGQLYNSKYYGAAGMESLRSVLKHANQYGL
;
A
#
# COMPACT_ATOMS: atom_id res chain seq x y z
N MET A 1 12.61 24.25 3.34
CA MET A 1 12.90 22.88 2.86
C MET A 1 13.06 21.87 3.99
N PHE A 2 13.96 22.11 4.96
CA PHE A 2 14.19 21.20 6.08
C PHE A 2 12.94 20.86 6.92
N VAL A 3 12.12 21.87 7.26
CA VAL A 3 10.87 21.65 8.01
C VAL A 3 9.89 20.77 7.24
N ALA A 4 9.72 21.01 5.93
CA ALA A 4 8.84 20.21 5.09
C ALA A 4 9.34 18.76 4.99
N TRP A 5 10.65 18.57 4.78
CA TRP A 5 11.27 17.26 4.82
C TRP A 5 10.98 16.53 6.14
N TYR A 6 11.24 17.19 7.27
CA TYR A 6 11.05 16.62 8.60
C TYR A 6 9.60 16.21 8.86
N LEU A 7 8.63 17.06 8.50
CA LEU A 7 7.21 16.74 8.62
C LEU A 7 6.82 15.55 7.73
N THR A 8 7.25 15.52 6.46
CA THR A 8 6.98 14.39 5.57
C THR A 8 7.66 13.10 6.03
N ALA A 9 8.86 13.18 6.59
CA ALA A 9 9.57 12.03 7.14
C ALA A 9 8.83 11.46 8.36
N LEU A 10 8.41 12.32 9.29
CA LEU A 10 7.62 11.91 10.47
C LEU A 10 6.28 11.28 10.09
N LEU A 11 5.59 11.83 9.09
CA LEU A 11 4.35 11.23 8.59
C LEU A 11 4.63 9.93 7.83
N GLY A 12 5.71 9.85 7.05
CA GLY A 12 6.11 8.65 6.30
C GLY A 12 6.44 7.44 7.18
N LEU A 13 6.81 7.67 8.45
CA LEU A 13 6.97 6.61 9.45
C LEU A 13 5.64 5.90 9.81
N GLY A 14 4.49 6.45 9.41
CA GLY A 14 3.17 5.86 9.60
C GLY A 14 2.92 5.50 11.06
N GLY A 15 2.58 4.24 11.33
CA GLY A 15 2.25 3.75 12.67
C GLY A 15 3.44 3.46 13.59
N THR A 16 4.68 3.60 13.12
CA THR A 16 5.87 3.37 13.96
C THR A 16 6.12 4.51 14.96
N THR A 17 5.50 5.68 14.72
CA THR A 17 5.47 6.80 15.67
C THR A 17 4.02 7.24 15.92
N PRO A 18 3.70 7.79 17.10
CA PRO A 18 2.34 8.24 17.37
C PRO A 18 1.98 9.56 16.67
N VAL A 19 2.96 10.25 16.06
CA VAL A 19 2.81 11.58 15.45
C VAL A 19 1.75 11.58 14.34
N ALA A 20 1.85 10.65 13.40
CA ALA A 20 0.90 10.57 12.28
C ALA A 20 -0.54 10.30 12.77
N LYS A 21 -0.69 9.48 13.81
CA LYS A 21 -2.00 9.16 14.40
C LYS A 21 -2.62 10.37 15.10
N PHE A 22 -1.83 11.15 15.83
CA PHE A 22 -2.31 12.36 16.49
C PHE A 22 -2.68 13.47 15.51
N LEU A 23 -1.88 13.68 14.45
CA LEU A 23 -2.12 14.74 13.48
C LEU A 23 -3.28 14.42 12.53
N LEU A 24 -3.42 13.17 12.10
CA LEU A 24 -4.38 12.79 11.05
C LEU A 24 -5.70 12.20 11.60
N GLY A 25 -5.73 11.81 12.88
CA GLY A 25 -6.92 11.24 13.51
C GLY A 25 -7.47 10.04 12.72
N ARG A 26 -8.72 10.13 12.26
CA ARG A 26 -9.37 9.05 11.47
C ARG A 26 -8.71 8.83 10.11
N ALA A 27 -8.15 9.87 9.49
CA ALA A 27 -7.50 9.75 8.20
C ALA A 27 -6.25 8.84 8.24
N PHE A 28 -5.64 8.69 9.42
CA PHE A 28 -4.55 7.73 9.64
C PHE A 28 -4.93 6.28 9.27
N GLN A 29 -6.20 5.90 9.45
CA GLN A 29 -6.66 4.54 9.20
C GLN A 29 -6.88 4.23 7.71
N VAL A 30 -6.93 5.26 6.87
CA VAL A 30 -7.29 5.15 5.44
C VAL A 30 -6.12 5.55 4.54
N LEU A 31 -5.28 6.49 4.96
CA LEU A 31 -4.17 7.01 4.17
C LEU A 31 -3.04 5.99 4.00
N THR A 32 -2.57 5.85 2.77
CA THR A 32 -1.33 5.16 2.46
C THR A 32 -0.15 6.11 2.66
N PHE A 33 0.74 5.77 3.60
CA PHE A 33 1.84 6.65 4.00
C PHE A 33 3.01 6.72 3.00
N GLU A 34 3.00 5.86 1.99
CA GLU A 34 4.02 5.78 0.93
C GLU A 34 4.26 7.12 0.23
N ARG A 35 3.20 7.92 0.04
CA ARG A 35 3.30 9.25 -0.57
C ARG A 35 4.19 10.18 0.25
N PHE A 36 4.08 10.13 1.58
CA PHE A 36 4.91 10.94 2.47
C PHE A 36 6.37 10.47 2.42
N THR A 37 6.60 9.16 2.43
CA THR A 37 7.94 8.57 2.30
C THR A 37 8.61 8.93 0.97
N PHE A 38 7.86 8.92 -0.12
CA PHE A 38 8.33 9.36 -1.44
C PHE A 38 8.80 10.82 -1.40
N TRP A 39 7.94 11.73 -0.93
CA TRP A 39 8.28 13.15 -0.86
C TRP A 39 9.41 13.45 0.12
N ALA A 40 9.45 12.76 1.27
CA ALA A 40 10.55 12.86 2.22
C ALA A 40 11.88 12.43 1.59
N THR A 41 11.90 11.37 0.80
CA THR A 41 13.11 10.89 0.11
C THR A 41 13.58 11.91 -0.94
N LEU A 42 12.66 12.46 -1.73
CA LEU A 42 12.99 13.47 -2.74
C LEU A 42 13.55 14.75 -2.09
N MET A 43 12.94 15.21 -1.00
CA MET A 43 13.40 16.38 -0.26
C MET A 43 14.71 16.15 0.50
N ALA A 44 15.09 14.89 0.77
CA ALA A 44 16.38 14.56 1.38
C ALA A 44 17.55 14.74 0.41
N LEU A 45 17.32 14.67 -0.92
CA LEU A 45 18.39 14.66 -1.92
C LEU A 45 19.34 15.85 -1.81
N PRO A 46 18.89 17.11 -1.66
CA PRO A 46 19.83 18.24 -1.56
C PRO A 46 20.64 18.24 -0.27
N ILE A 47 20.08 17.72 0.83
CA ILE A 47 20.79 17.57 2.11
C ILE A 47 21.92 16.56 1.94
N VAL A 48 21.62 15.40 1.35
CA VAL A 48 22.61 14.35 1.06
C VAL A 48 23.66 14.86 0.06
N ALA A 49 23.24 15.61 -0.96
CA ALA A 49 24.15 16.19 -1.96
C ALA A 49 25.14 17.18 -1.34
N ALA A 50 24.68 18.07 -0.46
CA ALA A 50 25.56 19.03 0.23
C ALA A 50 26.60 18.31 1.10
N VAL A 51 26.19 17.26 1.83
CA VAL A 51 27.12 16.44 2.63
C VAL A 51 28.11 15.68 1.73
N ALA A 52 27.64 15.12 0.62
CA ALA A 52 28.50 14.42 -0.33
C ALA A 52 29.51 15.37 -1.00
N GLU A 53 29.10 16.58 -1.35
CA GLU A 53 29.97 17.61 -1.90
C GLU A 53 31.09 17.97 -0.91
N GLU A 54 30.74 18.24 0.35
CA GLU A 54 31.73 18.58 1.37
C GLU A 54 32.73 17.44 1.62
N LEU A 55 32.23 16.20 1.68
CA LEU A 55 33.07 15.01 1.84
C LEU A 55 34.02 14.81 0.66
N VAL A 56 33.54 14.97 -0.57
CA VAL A 56 34.37 14.83 -1.78
C VAL A 56 35.35 15.99 -1.89
N ALA A 57 34.97 17.22 -1.55
CA ALA A 57 35.89 18.35 -1.53
C ALA A 57 37.05 18.14 -0.55
N ARG A 58 36.75 17.58 0.64
CA ARG A 58 37.72 17.37 1.72
C ARG A 58 38.61 16.15 1.52
N TYR A 59 38.04 15.02 1.10
CA TYR A 59 38.72 13.73 1.05
C TYR A 59 38.92 13.18 -0.38
N LYS A 60 38.44 13.90 -1.41
CA LYS A 60 38.57 13.57 -2.83
C LYS A 60 38.14 12.13 -3.11
N MET A 61 38.98 11.35 -3.80
CA MET A 61 38.71 9.96 -4.16
C MET A 61 38.46 9.04 -2.95
N LYS A 62 39.02 9.38 -1.77
CA LYS A 62 38.79 8.59 -0.54
C LYS A 62 37.34 8.68 -0.05
N ALA A 63 36.60 9.74 -0.41
CA ALA A 63 35.16 9.84 -0.17
C ALA A 63 34.32 9.46 -1.40
N ALA A 64 34.77 9.82 -2.60
CA ALA A 64 34.00 9.56 -3.82
C ALA A 64 33.77 8.06 -4.08
N VAL A 65 34.80 7.22 -3.89
CA VAL A 65 34.69 5.77 -4.09
C VAL A 65 33.68 5.12 -3.13
N PRO A 66 33.75 5.27 -1.80
CA PRO A 66 32.77 4.67 -0.90
C PRO A 66 31.36 5.25 -1.08
N LEU A 67 31.22 6.55 -1.40
CA LEU A 67 29.90 7.13 -1.73
C LEU A 67 29.29 6.48 -2.97
N TRP A 68 30.08 6.29 -4.03
CA TRP A 68 29.63 5.61 -5.24
C TRP A 68 29.23 4.16 -4.96
N ILE A 69 30.05 3.42 -4.19
CA ILE A 69 29.73 2.05 -3.77
C ILE A 69 28.42 2.03 -2.97
N ALA A 70 28.22 2.96 -2.03
CA ALA A 70 27.01 3.03 -1.22
C ALA A 70 25.75 3.29 -2.07
N VAL A 71 25.86 4.16 -3.06
CA VAL A 71 24.78 4.44 -4.04
C VAL A 71 24.45 3.17 -4.82
N VAL A 72 25.44 2.55 -5.46
CA VAL A 72 25.24 1.33 -6.25
C VAL A 72 24.66 0.22 -5.38
N ALA A 73 25.23 -0.02 -4.20
CA ALA A 73 24.75 -1.03 -3.27
C ALA A 73 23.30 -0.80 -2.85
N THR A 74 22.91 0.45 -2.58
CA THR A 74 21.54 0.79 -2.19
C THR A 74 20.54 0.50 -3.31
N PHE A 75 20.81 0.98 -4.53
CA PHE A 75 19.95 0.73 -5.69
C PHE A 75 19.90 -0.76 -6.06
N SER A 76 21.05 -1.43 -6.09
CA SER A 76 21.12 -2.87 -6.37
C SER A 76 20.37 -3.68 -5.32
N MET A 77 20.50 -3.34 -4.04
CA MET A 77 19.78 -4.03 -2.97
C MET A 77 18.26 -3.83 -3.09
N SER A 78 17.80 -2.61 -3.41
CA SER A 78 16.38 -2.35 -3.65
C SER A 78 15.79 -3.21 -4.77
N VAL A 79 16.53 -3.36 -5.88
CA VAL A 79 16.11 -4.24 -7.00
C VAL A 79 16.19 -5.71 -6.61
N ALA A 80 17.33 -6.14 -6.05
CA ALA A 80 17.56 -7.53 -5.67
C ALA A 80 16.56 -8.04 -4.63
N TRP A 81 16.11 -7.18 -3.71
CA TRP A 81 15.10 -7.53 -2.73
C TRP A 81 13.81 -8.06 -3.37
N THR A 82 13.38 -7.47 -4.49
CA THR A 82 12.18 -7.93 -5.22
C THR A 82 12.35 -9.30 -5.87
N ALA A 83 13.59 -9.69 -6.19
CA ALA A 83 13.91 -11.01 -6.71
C ALA A 83 13.98 -12.07 -5.60
N PHE A 84 14.56 -11.75 -4.43
CA PHE A 84 14.66 -12.68 -3.30
C PHE A 84 13.35 -12.80 -2.49
N ARG A 85 12.55 -11.74 -2.47
CA ARG A 85 11.27 -11.64 -1.77
C ARG A 85 10.20 -11.14 -2.74
N PRO A 86 9.77 -11.98 -3.70
CA PRO A 86 8.72 -11.61 -4.63
C PRO A 86 7.47 -11.19 -3.86
N ILE A 87 6.93 -10.02 -4.22
CA ILE A 87 5.74 -9.42 -3.59
C ILE A 87 4.47 -10.20 -3.96
N ASN A 88 4.55 -11.03 -5.00
CA ASN A 88 3.46 -11.87 -5.45
C ASN A 88 3.40 -13.15 -4.61
N GLY A 89 2.30 -13.32 -3.87
CA GLY A 89 1.91 -14.63 -3.35
C GLY A 89 1.69 -15.63 -4.49
N SER A 90 1.68 -16.92 -4.15
CA SER A 90 1.44 -18.07 -5.04
C SER A 90 0.59 -17.72 -6.27
N PRO A 91 0.97 -18.14 -7.50
CA PRO A 91 0.22 -17.84 -8.71
C PRO A 91 -1.20 -18.38 -8.62
N PHE A 92 -2.12 -17.53 -8.15
CA PHE A 92 -3.53 -17.83 -8.10
C PHE A 92 -4.10 -17.63 -9.50
N ARG A 93 -4.54 -18.73 -10.12
CA ARG A 93 -5.13 -18.68 -11.46
C ARG A 93 -6.53 -18.08 -11.37
N VAL A 94 -6.62 -16.80 -11.70
CA VAL A 94 -7.90 -16.07 -11.69
C VAL A 94 -8.78 -16.38 -12.90
N ASP A 95 -8.27 -17.08 -13.92
CA ASP A 95 -8.99 -17.27 -15.19
C ASP A 95 -10.31 -18.03 -14.99
N GLU A 96 -10.33 -19.02 -14.11
CA GLU A 96 -11.55 -19.75 -13.75
C GLU A 96 -12.57 -18.86 -13.03
N VAL A 97 -12.10 -17.97 -12.16
CA VAL A 97 -12.95 -17.00 -11.46
C VAL A 97 -13.52 -15.98 -12.44
N ILE A 98 -12.71 -15.48 -13.37
CA ILE A 98 -13.14 -14.55 -14.42
C ILE A 98 -14.20 -15.21 -15.30
N ASN A 99 -13.95 -16.45 -15.75
CA ASN A 99 -14.89 -17.20 -16.56
C ASN A 99 -16.20 -17.45 -15.79
N PHE A 100 -16.13 -17.82 -14.53
CA PHE A 100 -17.30 -18.00 -13.67
C PHE A 100 -18.11 -16.70 -13.56
N LEU A 101 -17.48 -15.57 -13.23
CA LEU A 101 -18.17 -14.29 -13.03
C LEU A 101 -18.75 -13.69 -14.32
N ASN A 102 -18.18 -14.02 -15.49
CA ASN A 102 -18.67 -13.57 -16.79
C ASN A 102 -19.71 -14.50 -17.43
N ARG A 103 -19.91 -15.70 -16.87
CA ARG A 103 -20.83 -16.69 -17.40
C ARG A 103 -22.27 -16.38 -16.98
N ASP A 104 -23.20 -16.72 -17.87
CA ASP A 104 -24.65 -16.63 -17.66
C ASP A 104 -25.05 -15.22 -17.17
N GLU A 105 -25.84 -15.11 -16.11
CA GLU A 105 -26.24 -13.84 -15.51
C GLU A 105 -25.44 -13.48 -14.24
N HIS A 106 -24.22 -14.00 -14.06
CA HIS A 106 -23.48 -13.77 -12.81
C HIS A 106 -23.06 -12.31 -12.58
N ALA A 107 -23.12 -11.46 -13.61
CA ALA A 107 -22.92 -10.01 -13.48
C ALA A 107 -23.95 -9.33 -12.54
N LYS A 108 -25.08 -9.97 -12.22
CA LYS A 108 -26.07 -9.46 -11.25
C LYS A 108 -25.63 -9.58 -9.80
N PHE A 109 -24.67 -10.46 -9.52
CA PHE A 109 -24.10 -10.63 -8.20
C PHE A 109 -22.85 -9.77 -8.02
N ARG A 110 -22.51 -9.50 -6.76
CA ARG A 110 -21.25 -8.87 -6.38
C ARG A 110 -20.29 -9.93 -5.85
N TYR A 111 -19.01 -9.59 -5.78
CA TYR A 111 -18.00 -10.53 -5.30
C TYR A 111 -16.96 -9.90 -4.37
N LEU A 112 -16.32 -10.76 -3.60
CA LEU A 112 -15.19 -10.50 -2.72
C LEU A 112 -13.99 -11.34 -3.15
N THR A 113 -12.79 -10.80 -3.00
CA THR A 113 -11.53 -11.43 -3.45
C THR A 113 -10.64 -11.80 -2.28
N LEU A 114 -11.20 -12.51 -1.30
CA LEU A 114 -10.47 -12.95 -0.11
C LEU A 114 -9.37 -13.94 -0.50
N GLY A 115 -8.13 -13.61 -0.14
CA GLY A 115 -6.97 -14.45 -0.47
C GLY A 115 -6.40 -14.27 -1.88
N PHE A 116 -6.97 -13.38 -2.72
CA PHE A 116 -6.50 -13.18 -4.09
C PHE A 116 -5.21 -12.34 -4.14
N GLY A 117 -4.86 -11.67 -3.04
CA GLY A 117 -3.74 -10.73 -2.99
C GLY A 117 -3.91 -9.66 -4.06
N TYR A 118 -2.82 -9.30 -4.74
CA TYR A 118 -2.83 -8.29 -5.81
C TYR A 118 -3.58 -8.71 -7.09
N ASN A 119 -3.94 -10.00 -7.25
CA ASN A 119 -4.63 -10.49 -8.44
C ASN A 119 -6.11 -10.07 -8.52
N PHE A 120 -6.67 -9.49 -7.45
CA PHE A 120 -8.05 -8.99 -7.48
C PHE A 120 -8.26 -7.89 -8.55
N SER A 121 -7.23 -7.06 -8.80
CA SER A 121 -7.26 -6.02 -9.82
C SER A 121 -7.43 -6.60 -11.23
N LYS A 122 -6.75 -7.73 -11.51
CA LYS A 122 -6.91 -8.48 -12.77
C LYS A 122 -8.34 -9.00 -12.93
N VAL A 123 -8.96 -9.50 -11.86
CA VAL A 123 -10.37 -9.91 -11.90
C VAL A 123 -11.27 -8.71 -12.15
N ALA A 124 -11.11 -7.63 -11.38
CA ALA A 124 -11.93 -6.42 -11.49
C ALA A 124 -11.88 -5.75 -12.86
N ALA A 125 -10.75 -5.83 -13.55
CA ALA A 125 -10.61 -5.32 -14.92
C ALA A 125 -11.26 -6.23 -15.99
N ALA A 126 -11.46 -7.51 -15.69
CA ALA A 126 -11.85 -8.54 -16.67
C ALA A 126 -13.31 -9.00 -16.53
N VAL A 127 -14.02 -8.62 -15.47
CA VAL A 127 -15.40 -9.09 -15.20
C VAL A 127 -16.42 -7.97 -15.22
N LYS A 128 -17.67 -8.30 -15.57
CA LYS A 128 -18.81 -7.35 -15.54
C LYS A 128 -19.42 -7.19 -14.14
N ALA A 129 -19.34 -8.22 -13.31
CA ALA A 129 -19.78 -8.16 -11.91
C ALA A 129 -19.01 -7.06 -11.16
N GLN A 130 -19.63 -6.40 -10.19
CA GLN A 130 -18.94 -5.39 -9.38
C GLN A 130 -18.43 -5.97 -8.07
N SER A 131 -17.22 -5.58 -7.66
CA SER A 131 -16.75 -5.86 -6.30
C SER A 131 -17.35 -4.87 -5.31
N ILE A 132 -17.67 -5.35 -4.10
CA ILE A 132 -18.18 -4.50 -3.02
C ILE A 132 -17.10 -3.62 -2.38
N ASP A 133 -15.84 -4.06 -2.45
CA ASP A 133 -14.75 -3.49 -1.68
C ASP A 133 -13.85 -2.57 -2.53
N GLY A 134 -13.53 -3.03 -3.74
CA GLY A 134 -12.67 -2.31 -4.69
C GLY A 134 -11.25 -2.05 -4.15
N ASP A 135 -10.51 -1.20 -4.87
CA ASP A 135 -9.15 -0.78 -4.46
C ASP A 135 -9.13 0.62 -3.81
N TYR A 136 -10.22 1.38 -3.94
CA TYR A 136 -10.24 2.77 -3.51
C TYR A 136 -10.88 2.95 -2.12
N ASN A 137 -10.07 2.73 -1.08
CA ASN A 137 -10.52 2.76 0.32
C ASN A 137 -11.24 4.06 0.72
N SER A 138 -10.83 5.21 0.19
CA SER A 138 -11.40 6.51 0.56
C SER A 138 -12.76 6.82 -0.07
N ALA A 139 -13.13 6.13 -1.15
CA ALA A 139 -14.40 6.33 -1.84
C ALA A 139 -15.50 5.36 -1.37
N ARG A 140 -15.24 4.58 -0.32
CA ARG A 140 -16.19 3.63 0.22
C ARG A 140 -17.35 4.37 0.89
N LEU A 141 -18.56 3.99 0.52
CA LEU A 141 -19.80 4.58 1.06
C LEU A 141 -20.55 3.63 2.00
N LEU A 142 -20.19 2.34 2.02
CA LEU A 142 -20.89 1.35 2.83
C LEU A 142 -20.60 1.55 4.32
N PRO A 143 -21.61 1.54 5.19
CA PRO A 143 -21.42 1.70 6.64
C PRO A 143 -20.41 0.72 7.24
N GLU A 144 -20.41 -0.54 6.80
CA GLU A 144 -19.55 -1.62 7.29
C GLU A 144 -18.07 -1.41 6.89
N LEU A 145 -17.85 -0.72 5.78
CA LEU A 145 -16.53 -0.38 5.25
C LEU A 145 -16.01 0.97 5.75
N THR A 146 -16.89 1.83 6.26
CA THR A 146 -16.53 3.17 6.77
C THR A 146 -16.44 3.20 8.29
N ALA A 147 -17.23 2.38 9.01
CA ALA A 147 -17.27 2.34 10.47
C ALA A 147 -15.95 1.87 11.09
N TYR A 148 -15.24 0.97 10.39
CA TYR A 148 -13.99 0.39 10.84
C TYR A 148 -12.85 0.75 9.89
N GLY A 149 -11.68 1.06 10.46
CA GLY A 149 -10.46 1.25 9.69
C GLY A 149 -9.97 -0.09 9.12
N SER A 150 -10.29 -0.36 7.86
CA SER A 150 -9.77 -1.49 7.09
C SER A 150 -9.22 -0.99 5.75
N GLY A 151 -8.11 -1.59 5.30
CA GLY A 151 -7.73 -1.52 3.89
C GLY A 151 -8.67 -2.40 3.06
N GLN A 152 -8.19 -2.98 1.95
CA GLN A 152 -8.92 -4.01 1.23
C GLN A 152 -9.25 -5.18 2.17
N LEU A 153 -10.46 -5.73 2.08
CA LEU A 153 -10.98 -6.75 2.98
C LEU A 153 -10.14 -8.04 2.97
N TYR A 154 -9.43 -8.33 1.87
CA TYR A 154 -8.48 -9.44 1.84
C TYR A 154 -7.28 -9.23 2.79
N ASN A 155 -7.00 -7.98 3.17
CA ASN A 155 -5.97 -7.60 4.15
C ASN A 155 -6.50 -7.43 5.58
N SER A 156 -7.78 -7.71 5.85
CA SER A 156 -8.43 -7.44 7.15
C SER A 156 -7.63 -7.95 8.36
N LYS A 157 -6.98 -9.12 8.24
CA LYS A 157 -6.15 -9.71 9.30
C LYS A 157 -4.96 -8.83 9.73
N TYR A 158 -4.47 -7.97 8.85
CA TYR A 158 -3.34 -7.06 9.13
C TYR A 158 -3.77 -5.76 9.81
N TYR A 159 -5.07 -5.45 9.82
CA TYR A 159 -5.66 -4.29 10.48
C TYR A 159 -6.23 -4.63 11.87
N GLY A 160 -5.86 -5.78 12.43
CA GLY A 160 -6.25 -6.23 13.77
C GLY A 160 -7.76 -6.39 13.93
N ALA A 161 -8.27 -6.08 15.14
CA ALA A 161 -9.68 -6.26 15.47
C ALA A 161 -10.61 -5.40 14.59
N ALA A 162 -10.21 -4.17 14.25
CA ALA A 162 -11.01 -3.28 13.41
C ALA A 162 -11.17 -3.83 11.98
N GLY A 163 -10.07 -4.29 11.38
CA GLY A 163 -10.12 -4.95 10.06
C GLY A 163 -11.03 -6.18 10.06
N MET A 164 -10.87 -7.04 11.06
CA MET A 164 -11.67 -8.26 11.18
C MET A 164 -13.15 -7.97 11.42
N GLU A 165 -13.50 -6.94 12.19
CA GLU A 165 -14.91 -6.57 12.40
C GLU A 165 -15.52 -5.93 11.14
N SER A 166 -14.75 -5.19 10.33
CA SER A 166 -15.19 -4.73 9.01
C SER A 166 -15.58 -5.90 8.11
N LEU A 167 -14.70 -6.91 7.99
CA LEU A 167 -14.99 -8.11 7.21
C LEU A 167 -16.19 -8.87 7.76
N ARG A 168 -16.26 -9.06 9.08
CA ARG A 168 -17.37 -9.76 9.73
C ARG A 168 -18.70 -9.03 9.51
N SER A 169 -18.69 -7.71 9.56
CA SER A 169 -19.87 -6.88 9.36
C SER A 169 -20.39 -6.99 7.92
N VAL A 170 -19.51 -6.94 6.92
CA VAL A 170 -19.86 -7.17 5.51
C VAL A 170 -20.44 -8.57 5.30
N LEU A 171 -19.82 -9.61 5.87
CA LEU A 171 -20.30 -10.99 5.72
C LEU A 171 -21.65 -11.24 6.40
N LYS A 172 -21.91 -10.60 7.55
CA LYS A 172 -23.22 -10.69 8.23
C LYS A 172 -24.35 -10.08 7.41
N HIS A 173 -24.07 -9.07 6.59
CA HIS A 173 -25.04 -8.38 5.74
C HIS A 173 -24.87 -8.72 4.26
N ALA A 174 -24.23 -9.84 3.93
CA ALA A 174 -23.88 -10.23 2.55
C ALA A 174 -25.10 -10.23 1.60
N ASN A 175 -26.25 -10.70 2.11
CA ASN A 175 -27.50 -10.75 1.37
C ASN A 175 -28.00 -9.36 0.92
N GLN A 176 -27.67 -8.29 1.65
CA GLN A 176 -28.05 -6.91 1.28
C GLN A 176 -27.25 -6.39 0.09
N TYR A 177 -26.08 -6.98 -0.16
CA TYR A 177 -25.13 -6.53 -1.18
C TYR A 177 -25.08 -7.44 -2.40
N GLY A 178 -25.91 -8.47 -2.45
CA GLY A 178 -25.91 -9.46 -3.55
C GLY A 178 -24.59 -10.24 -3.62
N LEU A 179 -23.94 -10.43 -2.46
CA LEU A 179 -22.80 -11.33 -2.28
C LEU A 179 -23.25 -12.78 -2.17
#